data_AF-A0AAQ5BI02-F1
#
_entry.id   AF-A0AAQ5BI02-F1
#
_cell.length_a   1.000
_cell.length_b   1.000
_cell.length_c   1.000
_cell.angle_alpha   90.00
_cell.angle_beta   90.00
_cell.angle_gamma   90.00
#
_symmetry.space_group_name_H-M   'P 1'
#
loop_
_entity.id
_entity.type
_entity.pdbx_description
1 polymer ?
#
loop_
_entity_poly.entity_id
_entity_poly.type
_entity_poly.pdbx_seq_one_letter_code
_entity_poly.pdbx_strand_id
1 'polypeptide(L)'
;MGRGLLRGLWPLHIVLWTRIASTIPPHVQKSVNNDMIVTDNNGAVKFPQLCKFCDVRFSTCDNQKSCMSNCSITSICEKPQEVCVAV
;
A
#
# COMPACT_ATOMS: atom_id res chain seq x y z
N MET A 1 -0.04 -60.40 0.64
CA MET A 1 0.44 -59.39 1.62
C MET A 1 1.33 -58.38 0.90
N GLY A 2 1.15 -57.07 1.10
CA GLY A 2 2.13 -56.08 0.61
C GLY A 2 1.59 -54.80 -0.03
N ARG A 3 0.51 -54.20 0.50
CA ARG A 3 0.12 -52.81 0.17
C ARG A 3 0.23 -51.95 1.42
N GLY A 4 1.46 -51.59 1.79
CA GLY A 4 1.73 -50.92 3.07
C GLY A 4 2.91 -49.95 3.09
N LEU A 5 3.38 -49.45 1.94
CA LEU A 5 4.63 -48.69 1.87
C LEU A 5 4.56 -47.27 1.27
N LEU A 6 3.36 -46.71 1.06
CA LEU A 6 3.22 -45.30 0.61
C LEU A 6 2.62 -44.34 1.64
N ARG A 7 2.35 -44.77 2.87
CA ARG A 7 1.71 -43.93 3.91
C ARG A 7 2.68 -43.13 4.79
N GLY A 8 4.00 -43.30 4.61
CA GLY A 8 5.02 -42.67 5.47
C GLY A 8 5.67 -41.39 4.92
N LEU A 9 5.61 -41.12 3.61
CA LEU A 9 6.25 -39.94 3.00
C LEU A 9 5.36 -38.69 2.94
N TRP A 10 4.04 -38.84 3.11
CA TRP A 10 3.11 -37.72 3.13
C TRP A 10 3.37 -36.69 4.24
N PRO A 11 3.63 -37.05 5.51
CA PRO A 11 3.85 -36.04 6.54
C PRO A 11 5.10 -35.20 6.29
N LEU A 12 6.19 -35.78 5.77
CA LEU A 12 7.40 -35.03 5.39
C LEU A 12 7.16 -34.06 4.22
N HIS A 13 6.37 -34.46 3.22
CA HIS A 13 6.04 -33.60 2.10
C HIS A 13 5.13 -32.43 2.53
N ILE A 14 4.14 -32.67 3.41
CA ILE A 14 3.25 -31.62 3.94
C ILE A 14 4.04 -30.58 4.77
N VAL A 15 5.02 -31.01 5.56
CA VAL A 15 5.88 -30.09 6.35
C VAL A 15 6.79 -29.27 5.44
N LEU A 16 7.29 -29.84 4.33
CA LEU A 16 8.11 -29.11 3.38
C LEU A 16 7.30 -28.03 2.62
N TRP A 17 6.03 -28.29 2.27
CA TRP A 17 5.18 -27.32 1.58
C TRP A 17 4.67 -26.17 2.47
N THR A 18 4.42 -26.43 3.76
CA THR A 18 4.00 -25.37 4.71
C THR A 18 5.13 -24.37 5.05
N ARG A 19 6.40 -24.76 4.90
CA ARG A 19 7.55 -23.87 5.11
C ARG A 19 7.80 -22.88 3.97
N ILE A 20 7.38 -23.20 2.74
CA ILE A 20 7.67 -22.38 1.55
C ILE A 20 6.59 -21.32 1.30
N ALA A 21 5.36 -21.55 1.76
CA ALA A 21 4.23 -20.63 1.53
C ALA A 21 4.23 -19.38 2.42
N SER A 22 5.02 -19.35 3.51
CA SER A 22 5.12 -18.17 4.37
C SER A 22 6.23 -17.22 3.93
N THR A 23 6.20 -16.84 2.65
CA THR A 23 6.94 -15.65 2.20
C THR A 23 5.95 -14.50 2.27
N ILE A 24 5.71 -14.00 3.50
CA ILE A 24 5.02 -12.72 3.69
C ILE A 24 5.92 -11.69 3.00
N PRO A 25 5.49 -11.03 1.91
CA PRO A 25 6.27 -9.94 1.35
C PRO A 25 6.50 -8.93 2.46
N PRO A 26 7.72 -8.41 2.67
CA PRO A 26 7.93 -7.35 3.63
C PRO A 26 7.02 -6.21 3.22
N HIS A 27 5.92 -6.04 3.97
CA HIS A 27 5.08 -4.87 3.87
C HIS A 27 6.03 -3.73 4.24
N VAL A 28 6.49 -3.01 3.21
CA VAL A 28 7.28 -1.79 3.37
C VAL A 28 6.44 -0.92 4.29
N GLN A 29 6.84 -0.90 5.56
CA GLN A 29 6.19 -0.08 6.55
C GLN A 29 6.56 1.34 6.16
N LYS A 30 5.69 1.95 5.36
CA LYS A 30 5.81 3.35 4.98
C LYS A 30 5.77 4.10 6.31
N SER A 31 6.92 4.62 6.72
CA SER A 31 7.06 5.41 7.94
C SER A 31 6.03 6.53 7.87
N VAL A 32 4.95 6.41 8.64
CA VAL A 32 4.04 7.51 8.89
C VAL A 32 4.74 8.33 9.95
N ASN A 33 5.37 9.42 9.52
CA ASN A 33 6.00 10.34 10.45
C ASN A 33 4.92 10.89 11.40
N ASN A 34 5.18 10.88 12.71
CA ASN A 34 4.24 11.34 13.73
C ASN A 34 4.19 12.88 13.87
N ASP A 35 4.98 13.61 13.08
CA ASP A 35 5.00 15.08 13.02
C ASP A 35 3.75 15.69 12.32
N MET A 36 2.67 14.91 12.27
CA MET A 36 1.52 15.04 11.38
C MET A 36 0.28 15.67 12.05
N ILE A 37 0.41 16.18 13.28
CA ILE A 37 -0.70 16.79 14.01
C ILE A 37 -0.42 18.27 14.25
N VAL A 38 -1.09 19.14 13.49
CA VAL A 38 -1.03 20.59 13.71
C VAL A 38 -2.33 21.01 14.37
N THR A 39 -2.24 21.56 15.57
CA THR A 39 -3.39 22.16 16.26
C THR A 39 -3.58 23.58 15.75
N ASP A 40 -4.74 23.85 15.17
CA ASP A 40 -5.18 25.18 14.77
C ASP A 40 -5.35 26.09 16.01
N ASN A 41 -5.32 27.42 15.84
CA ASN A 41 -5.58 28.38 16.91
C ASN A 41 -6.94 28.20 17.60
N ASN A 42 -7.88 27.50 16.96
CA ASN A 42 -9.18 27.15 17.53
C ASN A 42 -9.17 25.82 18.31
N GLY A 43 -8.00 25.17 18.49
CA GLY A 43 -7.87 23.88 19.17
C GLY A 43 -8.23 22.67 18.28
N ALA A 44 -8.54 22.88 17.00
CA ALA A 44 -8.85 21.80 16.08
C ALA A 44 -7.57 21.08 15.61
N VAL A 45 -7.53 19.76 15.71
CA VAL A 45 -6.43 18.94 15.19
C VAL A 45 -6.59 18.83 13.67
N LYS A 46 -5.64 19.39 12.93
CA LYS A 46 -5.53 19.25 11.48
C LYS A 46 -4.49 18.19 11.15
N PHE A 47 -4.92 17.18 10.41
CA PHE A 47 -4.04 16.22 9.79
C PHE A 47 -3.70 16.69 8.36
N PRO A 48 -2.44 16.65 7.93
CA PRO A 48 -2.06 16.91 6.56
C PRO A 48 -2.70 15.88 5.63
N GLN A 49 -3.06 16.39 4.46
CA GLN A 49 -3.79 15.63 3.47
C GLN A 49 -2.87 14.60 2.79
N LEU A 50 -3.49 13.58 2.23
CA LEU A 50 -2.83 12.61 1.38
C LEU A 50 -3.16 12.95 -0.08
N CYS A 51 -2.15 13.32 -0.85
CA CYS A 51 -2.30 13.69 -2.26
C CYS A 51 -1.52 12.74 -3.18
N LYS A 52 -1.92 12.68 -4.45
CA LYS A 52 -1.15 12.01 -5.50
C LYS A 52 -0.03 12.92 -5.96
N PHE A 53 1.23 12.49 -5.80
CA PHE A 53 2.41 13.28 -6.16
C PHE A 53 3.30 12.46 -7.12
N CYS A 54 3.12 12.65 -8.42
CA CYS A 54 3.79 11.89 -9.48
C CYS A 54 4.51 12.77 -10.51
N ASP A 55 4.68 14.07 -10.23
CA ASP A 55 5.09 15.09 -11.20
C ASP A 55 4.22 15.02 -12.48
N VAL A 56 4.82 15.27 -13.64
CA VAL A 56 4.14 15.15 -14.95
C VAL A 56 4.16 13.69 -15.39
N ARG A 57 2.98 13.15 -15.72
CA ARG A 57 2.80 11.80 -16.27
C ARG A 57 1.85 11.81 -17.45
N PHE A 58 2.12 10.93 -18.42
CA PHE A 58 1.19 10.68 -19.52
C PHE A 58 -0.13 10.09 -18.99
N SER A 59 -1.23 10.60 -19.52
CA SER A 59 -2.59 10.18 -19.20
C SER A 59 -3.31 9.71 -20.46
N THR A 60 -4.27 8.82 -20.28
CA THR A 60 -5.23 8.41 -21.32
C THR A 60 -6.57 9.12 -21.17
N CYS A 61 -6.61 10.19 -20.36
CA CYS A 61 -7.78 11.04 -20.19
C CYS A 61 -8.02 11.85 -21.46
N ASP A 62 -9.06 11.47 -22.21
CA ASP A 62 -9.50 12.17 -23.42
C ASP A 62 -11.02 12.18 -23.50
N ASN A 63 -11.60 13.34 -23.84
CA ASN A 63 -13.03 13.62 -24.01
C ASN A 63 -14.00 13.03 -22.96
N GLN A 64 -13.53 12.79 -21.73
CA GLN A 64 -14.34 12.24 -20.65
C GLN A 64 -14.77 13.35 -19.69
N LYS A 65 -15.96 13.21 -19.10
CA LYS A 65 -16.48 14.15 -18.08
C LYS A 65 -15.68 14.13 -16.77
N SER A 66 -15.06 13.00 -16.47
CA SER A 66 -14.23 12.78 -15.29
C SER A 66 -13.20 11.71 -15.63
N CYS A 67 -11.97 11.88 -15.12
CA CYS A 67 -10.85 11.00 -15.38
C CYS A 67 -10.16 10.62 -14.07
N MET A 68 -9.57 9.42 -14.05
CA MET A 68 -8.64 9.02 -13.00
C MET A 68 -7.21 9.30 -13.44
N SER A 69 -6.37 9.80 -12.52
CA SER A 69 -4.95 9.94 -12.79
C SER A 69 -4.28 8.57 -12.81
N ASN A 70 -3.33 8.37 -13.74
CA ASN A 70 -2.51 7.15 -13.82
C ASN A 70 -1.41 7.12 -12.72
N CYS A 71 -1.61 7.81 -11.60
CA CYS A 71 -0.65 7.97 -10.52
C CYS A 71 -0.99 7.05 -9.34
N SER A 72 -0.14 6.06 -9.08
CA SER A 72 -0.27 5.17 -7.92
C SER A 72 0.40 5.72 -6.65
N ILE A 73 1.30 6.69 -6.77
CA ILE A 73 2.06 7.27 -5.65
C ILE A 73 1.18 8.23 -4.86
N THR A 74 0.95 7.91 -3.59
CA THR A 74 0.31 8.83 -2.64
C THR A 74 1.36 9.35 -1.67
N SER A 75 1.37 10.65 -1.38
CA SER A 75 2.29 11.31 -0.46
C SER A 75 1.51 12.14 0.55
N ILE A 76 2.09 12.34 1.74
CA ILE A 76 1.56 13.26 2.75
C ILE A 76 1.97 14.67 2.32
N CYS A 77 1.06 15.64 2.37
CA CYS A 77 1.38 17.05 2.14
C CYS A 77 2.38 17.57 3.17
N GLU A 78 3.26 18.49 2.78
CA GLU A 78 4.26 19.06 3.69
C GLU A 78 3.57 19.91 4.77
N LYS A 79 2.51 20.62 4.39
CA LYS A 79 1.74 21.48 5.30
C LYS A 79 0.29 21.03 5.37
N PRO A 80 -0.35 21.13 6.55
CA PRO A 80 -1.74 20.69 6.72
C PRO A 80 -2.74 21.52 5.93
N GLN A 81 -2.38 22.75 5.55
CA GLN A 81 -3.18 23.63 4.70
C GLN A 81 -2.98 23.41 3.19
N GLU A 82 -2.08 22.53 2.77
CA GLU A 82 -1.90 22.21 1.34
C GLU A 82 -3.07 21.38 0.80
N VAL A 83 -3.29 21.50 -0.50
CA VAL A 83 -4.39 20.87 -1.24
C VAL A 83 -3.87 20.11 -2.45
N CYS A 84 -4.60 19.09 -2.88
CA CYS A 84 -4.24 18.32 -4.07
C CYS A 84 -4.62 19.08 -5.35
N VAL A 85 -3.70 19.16 -6.30
CA VAL A 85 -3.92 19.77 -7.62
C VAL A 85 -3.63 18.73 -8.71
N ALA A 86 -4.46 18.70 -9.75
CA ALA A 86 -4.24 17.93 -10.96
C ALA A 86 -4.41 18.85 -12.17
N VAL A 87 -3.53 18.70 -13.15
CA VAL A 87 -3.46 19.46 -14.41
C VAL A 87 -3.45 18.54 -15.60
#